data_AF-A0A9E0KWX3-F1
#
_entry.id   AF-A0A9E0KWX3-F1
#
_cell.length_a   1.000
_cell.length_b   1.000
_cell.length_c   1.000
_cell.angle_alpha   90.00
_cell.angle_beta   90.00
_cell.angle_gamma   90.00
#
_symmetry.space_group_name_H-M   'P 1'
#
loop_
_entity.id
_entity.type
_entity.pdbx_description
1 polymer ?
#
loop_
_entity_poly.entity_id
_entity_poly.type
_entity_poly.pdbx_seq_one_letter_code
_entity_poly.pdbx_strand_id
1 'polypeptide(L)'
;MQAVHDIPGSTGGACVDGGIIDYHFDTPLPYEHGIVLQLHFSPRLVPGWFDKMLPWRKPQAASLDNMLLITPSNEFIASLPGGRIPGRHDFVTMDDQQRKANWRKVLGETARLAEALDLMLEKQEWNQVNLLA
;
A
#
# COMPACT_ATOMS: atom_id res chain seq x y z
N MET A 1 -14.61 16.00 -15.98
CA MET A 1 -13.22 16.51 -15.95
C MET A 1 -12.75 16.66 -17.38
N GLN A 2 -12.02 17.73 -17.68
CA GLN A 2 -11.53 18.03 -19.03
C GLN A 2 -10.05 17.68 -19.10
N ALA A 3 -9.65 16.88 -20.09
CA ALA A 3 -8.25 16.59 -20.32
C ALA A 3 -7.53 17.86 -20.81
N VAL A 4 -6.33 18.09 -20.29
CA VAL A 4 -5.40 19.11 -20.81
C VAL A 4 -4.49 18.42 -21.80
N HIS A 5 -4.41 18.92 -23.02
CA HIS A 5 -3.58 18.32 -24.06
C HIS A 5 -2.25 19.08 -24.16
N ASP A 6 -1.19 18.35 -24.52
CA ASP A 6 0.08 18.90 -25.00
C ASP A 6 0.74 19.90 -24.03
N ILE A 7 0.78 19.53 -22.75
CA ILE A 7 1.46 20.32 -21.71
C ILE A 7 2.95 20.49 -22.10
N PRO A 8 3.48 21.73 -22.11
CA PRO A 8 4.88 21.98 -22.47
C PRO A 8 5.85 21.12 -21.63
N GLY A 9 6.73 20.38 -22.29
CA GLY A 9 7.70 19.48 -21.65
C GLY A 9 7.18 18.05 -21.38
N SER A 10 5.92 17.75 -21.69
CA SER A 10 5.41 16.37 -21.71
C SER A 10 5.75 15.63 -23.01
N THR A 11 5.55 14.31 -23.03
CA THR A 11 5.67 13.47 -24.23
C THR A 11 4.49 13.62 -25.21
N GLY A 12 3.58 14.58 -24.96
CA GLY A 12 2.37 14.81 -25.74
C GLY A 12 1.18 13.95 -25.28
N GLY A 13 -0.02 14.31 -25.72
CA GLY A 13 -1.24 13.56 -25.44
C GLY A 13 -2.11 14.15 -24.31
N ALA A 14 -3.14 13.39 -23.93
CA ALA A 14 -4.12 13.81 -22.93
C ALA A 14 -3.55 13.68 -21.51
N CYS A 15 -3.36 14.79 -20.84
CA CYS A 15 -3.06 14.87 -19.42
C CYS A 15 -4.38 15.03 -18.65
N VAL A 16 -4.72 14.01 -17.86
CA VAL A 16 -5.87 14.04 -16.94
C VAL A 16 -5.36 14.19 -15.52
N ASP A 17 -6.14 14.83 -14.66
CA ASP A 17 -5.83 14.91 -13.23
C ASP A 17 -5.57 13.50 -12.68
N GLY A 18 -4.38 13.30 -12.12
CA GLY A 18 -3.92 12.05 -11.52
C GLY A 18 -4.77 11.60 -10.33
N GLY A 19 -5.65 12.46 -9.82
CA GLY A 19 -6.71 12.10 -8.88
C GLY A 19 -7.68 11.03 -9.37
N ILE A 20 -7.58 10.56 -10.62
CA ILE A 20 -8.39 9.47 -11.23
C ILE A 20 -7.62 8.14 -11.37
N ILE A 21 -6.35 8.04 -10.95
CA ILE A 21 -5.63 6.75 -11.05
C ILE A 21 -5.99 5.79 -9.92
N ASP A 22 -5.76 4.50 -10.16
CA ASP A 22 -5.98 3.47 -9.16
C ASP A 22 -4.95 3.60 -8.02
N TYR A 23 -5.40 3.47 -6.77
CA TYR A 23 -4.50 3.47 -5.60
C TYR A 23 -3.53 2.28 -5.63
N HIS A 24 -4.02 1.13 -6.11
CA HIS A 24 -3.17 0.01 -6.49
C HIS A 24 -3.08 0.00 -8.01
N PHE A 25 -1.92 0.33 -8.55
CA PHE A 25 -1.70 0.41 -9.99
C PHE A 25 -2.03 -0.92 -10.67
N ASP A 26 -2.95 -0.86 -11.64
CA ASP A 26 -3.29 -1.97 -12.53
C ASP A 26 -2.94 -1.60 -13.97
N THR A 27 -1.71 -1.13 -14.13
CA THR A 27 -1.13 -0.76 -15.42
C THR A 27 0.32 -1.22 -15.42
N PRO A 28 0.81 -1.82 -16.52
CA PRO A 28 2.23 -2.09 -16.67
C PRO A 28 3.02 -0.80 -16.47
N LEU A 29 3.88 -0.79 -15.45
CA LEU A 29 4.75 0.35 -15.20
C LEU A 29 5.82 0.38 -16.32
N PRO A 30 6.24 1.56 -16.79
CA PRO A 30 7.08 1.71 -17.99
C PRO A 30 8.55 1.36 -17.75
N TYR A 31 8.81 0.36 -16.90
CA TYR A 31 10.14 -0.14 -16.58
C TYR A 31 10.34 -1.48 -17.30
N GLU A 32 11.05 -1.45 -18.42
CA GLU A 32 11.40 -2.66 -19.19
C GLU A 32 12.31 -3.60 -18.39
N HIS A 33 13.04 -3.07 -17.41
CA HIS A 33 13.98 -3.81 -16.57
C HIS A 33 13.88 -3.36 -15.11
N GLY A 34 14.03 -4.31 -14.18
CA GLY A 34 14.08 -4.06 -12.74
C GLY A 34 12.85 -4.54 -11.97
N ILE A 35 12.83 -4.23 -10.69
CA ILE A 35 11.75 -4.56 -9.75
C ILE A 35 11.15 -3.27 -9.22
N VAL A 36 9.83 -3.20 -9.16
CA VAL A 36 9.10 -2.15 -8.47
C VAL A 36 8.84 -2.59 -7.04
N LEU A 37 9.49 -1.95 -6.08
CA LEU A 37 9.25 -2.19 -4.67
C LEU A 37 7.99 -1.45 -4.21
N GLN A 38 7.01 -2.19 -3.71
CA GLN A 38 5.81 -1.65 -3.09
C GLN A 38 5.74 -2.08 -1.63
N LEU A 39 5.90 -1.12 -0.72
CA LEU A 39 5.62 -1.32 0.71
C LEU A 39 4.14 -1.08 0.94
N HIS A 40 3.43 -2.09 1.43
CA HIS A 40 1.98 -2.00 1.60
C HIS A 40 1.53 -2.61 2.92
N PHE A 41 0.43 -2.12 3.48
CA PHE A 41 -0.06 -2.58 4.78
C PHE A 41 -0.86 -3.89 4.71
N SER A 42 -1.11 -4.41 3.49
CA SER A 42 -1.91 -5.62 3.25
C SER A 42 -1.45 -6.32 1.96
N PRO A 43 -1.48 -7.66 1.88
CA PRO A 43 -1.19 -8.37 0.63
C PRO A 43 -2.28 -8.19 -0.44
N ARG A 44 -3.44 -7.64 -0.06
CA ARG A 44 -4.57 -7.46 -0.97
C ARG A 44 -4.46 -6.14 -1.74
N LEU A 45 -4.12 -6.25 -3.03
CA LEU A 45 -4.20 -5.15 -3.98
C LEU A 45 -5.61 -5.04 -4.56
N VAL A 46 -6.15 -3.83 -4.54
CA VAL A 46 -7.50 -3.49 -5.03
C VAL A 46 -7.38 -2.36 -6.05
N PRO A 47 -7.32 -2.68 -7.35
CA PRO A 47 -7.34 -1.66 -8.38
C PRO A 47 -8.64 -0.90 -8.31
N GLY A 48 -8.55 0.41 -8.15
CA GLY A 48 -9.72 1.25 -8.05
C GLY A 48 -9.37 2.64 -7.58
N TRP A 49 -10.22 3.57 -8.01
CA TRP A 49 -10.27 4.92 -7.49
C TRP A 49 -10.84 4.94 -6.08
N PHE A 50 -10.33 5.88 -5.26
CA PHE A 50 -10.47 6.00 -3.81
C PHE A 50 -11.88 5.78 -3.24
N ASP A 51 -12.94 6.09 -3.99
CA ASP A 51 -14.32 6.04 -3.51
C ASP A 51 -15.19 4.93 -4.10
N LYS A 52 -14.68 4.09 -5.00
CA LYS A 52 -15.49 3.02 -5.62
C LYS A 52 -15.11 1.64 -5.08
N MET A 53 -16.04 1.02 -4.36
CA MET A 53 -15.95 -0.40 -4.02
C MET A 53 -16.28 -1.24 -5.26
N LEU A 54 -15.24 -1.72 -5.94
CA LEU A 54 -15.35 -2.58 -7.12
C LEU A 54 -14.84 -4.00 -6.79
N PRO A 55 -15.60 -4.82 -6.04
CA PRO A 55 -15.13 -6.11 -5.54
C PRO A 55 -14.78 -7.13 -6.63
N TRP A 56 -15.32 -6.94 -7.85
CA TRP A 56 -15.01 -7.79 -9.01
C TRP A 56 -13.70 -7.41 -9.70
N ARG A 57 -13.17 -6.20 -9.47
CA ARG A 57 -11.95 -5.73 -10.10
C ARG A 57 -10.74 -6.31 -9.36
N LYS A 58 -9.87 -6.98 -10.11
CA LYS A 58 -8.62 -7.58 -9.63
C LYS A 58 -7.47 -7.07 -10.50
N PRO A 59 -6.26 -6.94 -9.94
CA PRO A 59 -5.12 -6.56 -10.75
C PRO A 59 -4.83 -7.64 -11.79
N GLN A 60 -4.44 -7.22 -12.99
CA GLN A 60 -3.96 -8.14 -14.01
C GLN A 60 -2.56 -8.62 -13.62
N ALA A 61 -2.26 -9.90 -13.87
CA ALA A 61 -0.94 -10.47 -13.58
C ALA A 61 0.18 -9.66 -14.26
N ALA A 62 -0.01 -9.31 -15.53
CA ALA A 62 0.92 -8.48 -16.31
C ALA A 62 1.22 -7.10 -15.68
N SER A 63 0.28 -6.54 -14.91
CA SER A 63 0.49 -5.27 -14.18
C SER A 63 1.40 -5.43 -12.96
N LEU A 64 1.59 -6.67 -12.48
CA LEU A 64 2.33 -7.01 -11.26
C LEU A 64 3.59 -7.85 -11.53
N ASP A 65 3.88 -8.23 -12.78
CA ASP A 65 4.94 -9.17 -13.14
C ASP A 65 6.34 -8.78 -12.62
N ASN A 66 6.59 -7.48 -12.44
CA ASN A 66 7.85 -6.95 -11.90
C ASN A 66 7.70 -6.30 -10.51
N MET A 67 6.62 -6.57 -9.80
CA MET A 67 6.36 -5.97 -8.48
C MET A 67 6.87 -6.88 -7.35
N LEU A 68 7.68 -6.31 -6.45
CA LEU A 68 7.96 -6.89 -5.13
C LEU A 68 7.09 -6.20 -4.09
N LEU A 69 6.06 -6.90 -3.63
CA LEU A 69 5.16 -6.44 -2.58
C LEU A 69 5.69 -6.90 -1.21
N ILE A 70 5.95 -5.96 -0.30
CA ILE A 70 6.31 -6.26 1.09
C ILE A 70 5.20 -5.77 2.00
N THR A 71 4.72 -6.63 2.89
CA THR A 71 3.65 -6.31 3.82
C THR A 71 3.94 -6.84 5.22
N PRO A 72 3.35 -6.24 6.27
CA PRO A 72 3.35 -6.85 7.59
C PRO A 72 2.68 -8.24 7.56
N SER A 73 3.13 -9.13 8.44
CA SER A 73 2.52 -10.46 8.58
C SER A 73 1.17 -10.40 9.33
N ASN A 74 0.36 -11.44 9.20
CA ASN A 74 -0.91 -11.54 9.93
C ASN A 74 -0.70 -11.55 11.45
N GLU A 75 0.39 -12.15 11.93
CA GLU A 75 0.77 -12.18 13.34
C GLU A 75 1.08 -10.78 13.86
N PHE A 76 1.78 -9.96 13.07
CA PHE A 76 2.02 -8.56 13.41
C PHE A 76 0.69 -7.81 13.52
N ILE A 77 -0.21 -7.94 12.54
CA ILE A 77 -1.52 -7.27 12.57
C ILE A 77 -2.35 -7.71 13.78
N ALA A 78 -2.36 -9.00 14.09
CA ALA A 78 -3.07 -9.55 15.25
C ALA A 78 -2.53 -9.01 16.59
N SER A 79 -1.26 -8.63 16.65
CA SER A 79 -0.63 -8.03 17.84
C SER A 79 -1.05 -6.58 18.11
N LEU A 80 -1.61 -5.89 17.10
CA LEU A 80 -2.06 -4.50 17.22
C LEU A 80 -3.31 -4.40 18.11
N PRO A 81 -3.61 -3.22 18.69
CA PRO A 81 -4.84 -2.98 19.42
C PRO A 81 -6.08 -3.38 18.61
N GLY A 82 -6.89 -4.29 19.16
CA GLY A 82 -8.07 -4.82 18.47
C GLY A 82 -7.76 -5.77 17.31
N GLY A 83 -6.52 -6.25 17.18
CA GLY A 83 -6.10 -7.21 16.16
C GLY A 83 -6.21 -6.67 14.74
N ARG A 84 -6.13 -5.34 14.57
CA ARG A 84 -6.29 -4.68 13.27
C ARG A 84 -5.57 -3.34 13.19
N ILE A 85 -5.37 -2.88 11.95
CA ILE A 85 -4.92 -1.51 11.67
C ILE A 85 -6.06 -0.54 12.01
N PRO A 86 -5.78 0.59 12.70
CA PRO A 86 -6.78 1.64 12.95
C PRO A 86 -7.42 2.15 11.65
N GLY A 87 -8.71 2.48 11.72
CA GLY A 87 -9.48 2.88 10.54
C GLY A 87 -10.56 3.90 10.86
N ARG A 88 -11.24 4.40 9.82
CA ARG A 88 -12.26 5.46 9.97
C ARG A 88 -13.40 5.10 10.93
N HIS A 89 -13.71 3.80 11.07
CA HIS A 89 -14.75 3.34 11.99
C HIS A 89 -14.40 3.61 13.48
N ASP A 90 -13.12 3.80 13.81
CA ASP A 90 -12.70 4.17 15.18
C ASP A 90 -13.25 5.53 15.62
N PHE A 91 -13.58 6.42 14.68
CA PHE A 91 -14.24 7.69 14.99
C PHE A 91 -15.70 7.52 15.43
N VAL A 92 -16.32 6.39 15.09
CA VAL A 92 -17.70 6.07 15.45
C VAL A 92 -17.75 5.30 16.77
N THR A 93 -16.78 4.43 17.02
CA THR A 93 -16.82 3.46 18.13
C THR A 93 -15.95 3.81 19.33
N MET A 94 -15.07 4.81 19.23
CA MET A 94 -14.12 5.17 20.29
C MET A 94 -14.15 6.66 20.58
N ASP A 95 -13.93 7.03 21.84
CA ASP A 95 -13.65 8.41 22.20
C ASP A 95 -12.25 8.86 21.74
N ASP A 96 -12.00 10.15 21.88
CA ASP A 96 -10.77 10.80 21.47
C ASP A 96 -9.53 10.29 22.20
N GLN A 97 -9.64 9.96 23.50
CA GLN A 97 -8.51 9.48 24.29
C GLN A 97 -8.13 8.06 23.87
N GLN A 98 -9.13 7.17 23.76
CA GLN A 98 -8.93 5.78 23.34
C GLN A 98 -8.37 5.70 21.92
N ARG A 99 -8.92 6.47 20.97
CA ARG A 99 -8.44 6.50 19.58
C ARG A 99 -6.99 6.98 19.50
N LYS A 100 -6.64 8.06 20.22
CA LYS A 100 -5.26 8.58 20.27
C LYS A 100 -4.29 7.59 20.92
N ALA A 101 -4.70 6.90 21.98
CA ALA A 101 -3.89 5.87 22.63
C ALA A 101 -3.61 4.69 21.68
N ASN A 102 -4.66 4.17 21.03
CA ASN A 102 -4.54 3.07 20.06
C ASN A 102 -3.64 3.48 18.87
N TRP A 103 -3.87 4.66 18.30
CA TRP A 103 -3.08 5.16 17.18
C TRP A 103 -1.59 5.30 17.53
N ARG A 104 -1.26 5.85 18.71
CA ARG A 104 0.14 5.97 19.17
C ARG A 104 0.80 4.61 19.37
N LYS A 105 0.07 3.62 19.92
CA LYS A 105 0.60 2.27 20.09
C LYS A 105 0.91 1.62 18.74
N VAL A 106 0.00 1.74 17.77
CA VAL A 106 0.23 1.23 16.40
C VAL A 106 1.40 1.95 15.73
N LEU A 107 1.53 3.26 15.92
CA LEU A 107 2.66 4.02 15.40
C LEU A 107 3.99 3.49 15.97
N GLY A 108 4.06 3.21 17.27
CA GLY A 108 5.23 2.59 17.90
C GLY A 108 5.57 1.20 17.33
N GLU A 109 4.56 0.33 17.17
CA GLU A 109 4.80 -1.01 16.58
C GLU A 109 5.22 -0.95 15.10
N THR A 110 4.71 0.02 14.34
CA THR A 110 5.14 0.22 12.95
C THR A 110 6.55 0.79 12.84
N ALA A 111 6.99 1.61 13.80
CA ALA A 111 8.40 2.03 13.90
C ALA A 111 9.32 0.82 14.17
N ARG A 112 8.95 -0.05 15.11
CA ARG A 112 9.67 -1.30 15.37
C ARG A 112 9.75 -2.21 14.14
N LEU A 113 8.69 -2.24 13.33
CA LEU A 113 8.68 -2.99 12.07
C LEU A 113 9.63 -2.40 11.03
N ALA A 114 9.70 -1.07 10.93
CA ALA A 114 10.64 -0.39 10.03
C ALA A 114 12.10 -0.66 10.43
N GLU A 115 12.43 -0.57 11.71
CA GLU A 115 13.76 -0.91 12.24
C GLU A 115 14.13 -2.38 11.96
N ALA A 116 13.17 -3.30 12.09
CA ALA A 116 13.38 -4.71 11.76
C ALA A 116 13.71 -4.91 10.27
N LEU A 117 12.99 -4.23 9.37
CA LEU A 117 13.26 -4.30 7.93
C LEU A 117 14.63 -3.71 7.57
N ASP A 118 14.99 -2.58 8.19
CA ASP A 118 16.29 -1.92 7.98
C ASP A 118 17.45 -2.86 8.37
N LEU A 119 17.37 -3.47 9.55
CA LEU A 119 18.34 -4.46 10.02
C LEU A 119 18.43 -5.69 9.10
N MET A 120 17.31 -6.16 8.56
CA MET A 120 17.29 -7.28 7.62
C MET A 120 17.97 -6.91 6.29
N LEU A 121 17.75 -5.69 5.80
CA LEU A 121 18.42 -5.16 4.61
C LEU A 121 19.93 -5.06 4.82
N GLU A 122 20.37 -4.57 5.98
CA GLU A 122 21.81 -4.47 6.29
C GLU A 122 22.48 -5.85 6.39
N LYS A 123 21.84 -6.80 7.08
CA LYS A 123 22.41 -8.13 7.35
C LYS A 123 22.18 -9.14 6.24
N GLN A 124 21.28 -8.85 5.31
CA GLN A 124 20.83 -9.77 4.26
C GLN A 124 20.25 -11.09 4.82
N GLU A 125 19.55 -11.00 5.96
CA GLU A 125 18.94 -12.14 6.64
C GLU A 125 17.43 -12.24 6.30
N TRP A 126 17.10 -13.13 5.37
CA TRP A 126 15.75 -13.24 4.80
C TRP A 126 14.97 -14.49 5.25
N ASN A 127 15.54 -15.31 6.14
CA ASN A 127 14.97 -16.57 6.61
C ASN A 127 13.63 -16.42 7.35
N GLN A 128 13.30 -15.22 7.82
CA GLN A 128 12.04 -14.90 8.49
C GLN A 128 10.96 -14.34 7.54
N VAL A 129 11.29 -14.16 6.25
CA VAL A 129 10.32 -13.70 5.25
C VAL A 129 9.51 -14.88 4.72
N ASN A 130 8.20 -14.79 4.85
CA ASN A 130 7.27 -15.71 4.22
C ASN A 130 6.84 -15.16 2.86
N LEU A 131 6.75 -16.04 1.85
CA LEU A 131 6.13 -15.67 0.58
C LEU A 131 4.64 -15.39 0.80
N LEU A 132 4.13 -14.37 0.10
CA LEU A 132 2.70 -14.15 0.01
C LEU A 132 2.09 -15.34 -0.73
N ALA A 133 1.15 -16.03 -0.07
CA ALA A 133 0.43 -17.18 -0.63
C ALA A 133 -0.67 -16.75 -1.60
#